data_AF-A0A1L8Z9T2-F1
#
_entry.id   AF-A0A1L8Z9T2-F1
#
_cell.length_a   1.000
_cell.length_b   1.000
_cell.length_c   1.000
_cell.angle_alpha   90.00
_cell.angle_beta   90.00
_cell.angle_gamma   90.00
#
_symmetry.space_group_name_H-M   'P 1'
#
loop_
_entity.id
_entity.type
_entity.pdbx_description
1 polymer ?
#
loop_
_entity_poly.entity_id
_entity_poly.type
_entity_poly.pdbx_seq_one_letter_code
_entity_poly.pdbx_strand_id
1 'polypeptide(L)'
;MINKNIFKLFFVSMLFVMACKAYVEEKKQAESLMEGILKLQNDSSEGTFKDYKDKINKLKESLKDVSNSELKEKLLDLEKLFKDKLAAKLAALKSAKQKIEGYTNKDSEKTNIWKEAKLVGVTVPFFGNNTTGKGQEMSTKAVEQIEKIIKFLEEGTN
;
A
#
# COMPACT_ATOMS: atom_id res chain seq x y z
N MET A 1 35.11 -49.82 15.80
CA MET A 1 35.21 -48.40 16.20
C MET A 1 34.18 -47.63 15.37
N ILE A 2 32.98 -47.42 15.90
CA ILE A 2 31.87 -46.84 15.14
C ILE A 2 32.17 -45.37 14.84
N ASN A 3 32.04 -44.98 13.57
CA ASN A 3 32.45 -43.71 12.99
C ASN A 3 31.87 -42.50 13.75
N LYS A 4 32.66 -41.89 14.64
CA LYS A 4 32.33 -40.61 15.33
C LYS A 4 31.98 -39.47 14.35
N ASN A 5 32.40 -39.58 13.09
CA ASN A 5 32.10 -38.61 12.03
C ASN A 5 30.66 -38.67 11.50
N ILE A 6 29.99 -39.83 11.52
CA ILE A 6 28.61 -39.96 11.01
C ILE A 6 27.62 -39.28 11.97
N PHE A 7 27.81 -39.45 13.28
CA PHE A 7 27.00 -38.78 14.29
C PHE A 7 27.17 -37.25 14.23
N LYS A 8 28.41 -36.76 14.03
CA LYS A 8 28.67 -35.33 13.83
C LYS A 8 28.02 -34.79 12.55
N LEU A 9 28.08 -35.53 11.44
CA LEU A 9 27.39 -35.14 10.19
C LEU A 9 25.87 -35.09 10.36
N PHE A 10 25.30 -36.05 11.09
CA PHE A 10 23.87 -36.09 11.39
C PHE A 10 23.43 -34.88 12.21
N PHE A 11 24.16 -34.53 13.27
CA PHE A 11 23.87 -33.35 14.09
C PHE A 11 24.00 -32.04 13.31
N VAL A 12 25.02 -31.91 12.46
CA VAL A 12 25.18 -30.74 11.59
C VAL A 12 24.03 -30.65 10.58
N SER A 13 23.63 -31.77 9.96
CA SER A 13 22.50 -31.80 9.02
C SER A 13 21.15 -31.50 9.70
N MET A 14 20.94 -31.97 10.94
CA MET A 14 19.71 -31.70 11.71
C MET A 14 19.63 -30.26 12.20
N LEU A 15 20.76 -29.68 12.64
CA LEU A 15 20.86 -28.25 12.97
C LEU A 15 20.65 -27.38 11.73
N PHE A 16 21.16 -27.81 10.57
CA PHE A 16 20.92 -27.13 9.29
C PHE A 16 19.44 -27.20 8.89
N VAL A 17 18.78 -28.35 9.04
CA VAL A 17 17.34 -28.49 8.77
C VAL A 17 16.49 -27.67 9.75
N MET A 18 16.85 -27.58 11.03
CA MET A 18 16.16 -26.71 11.99
C MET A 18 16.39 -25.22 11.70
N ALA A 19 17.59 -24.82 11.30
CA ALA A 19 17.90 -23.46 10.87
C ALA A 19 17.21 -23.08 9.54
N CYS A 20 17.07 -24.03 8.61
CA CYS A 20 16.31 -23.84 7.36
C CYS A 20 14.79 -23.89 7.56
N LYS A 21 14.28 -24.57 8.61
CA LYS A 21 12.86 -24.54 9.00
C LYS A 21 12.51 -23.31 9.83
N ALA A 22 13.49 -22.64 10.42
CA ALA A 22 13.26 -21.42 11.17
C ALA A 22 12.73 -20.33 10.22
N TYR A 23 11.58 -19.77 10.58
CA TYR A 23 10.95 -18.64 9.93
C TYR A 23 10.33 -18.89 8.53
N VAL A 24 10.07 -20.15 8.15
CA VAL A 24 9.46 -20.47 6.84
C VAL A 24 8.05 -19.87 6.71
N GLU A 25 7.26 -19.86 7.80
CA GLU A 25 5.90 -19.30 7.76
C GLU A 25 5.92 -17.78 7.67
N GLU A 26 6.83 -17.13 8.39
CA GLU A 26 7.06 -15.70 8.42
C GLU A 26 7.52 -15.19 7.06
N LYS A 27 8.42 -15.93 6.40
CA LYS A 27 8.82 -15.64 5.02
C LYS A 27 7.63 -15.72 4.05
N LYS A 28 6.80 -16.77 4.17
CA LYS A 28 5.57 -16.90 3.36
C LYS A 28 4.57 -15.78 3.63
N GLN A 29 4.43 -15.35 4.88
CA GLN A 29 3.59 -14.22 5.24
C GLN A 29 4.11 -12.92 4.61
N ALA A 30 5.42 -12.66 4.67
CA ALA A 30 6.03 -11.51 4.02
C ALA A 30 5.83 -11.53 2.49
N GLU A 31 6.03 -12.68 1.85
CA GLU A 31 5.80 -12.87 0.41
C GLU A 31 4.34 -12.64 0.02
N SER A 32 3.41 -13.20 0.79
CA SER A 32 1.97 -12.99 0.59
C SER A 32 1.58 -11.51 0.71
N LEU A 33 2.17 -10.78 1.66
CA LEU A 33 1.97 -9.33 1.80
C LEU A 33 2.59 -8.57 0.62
N MET A 34 3.79 -8.93 0.16
CA MET A 34 4.42 -8.32 -1.02
C MET A 34 3.53 -8.46 -2.26
N GLU A 35 3.01 -9.66 -2.53
CA GLU A 35 2.09 -9.90 -3.65
C GLU A 35 0.81 -9.06 -3.56
N GLY A 36 0.28 -8.90 -2.35
CA GLY A 36 -0.87 -8.02 -2.09
C GLY A 36 -0.56 -6.56 -2.39
N ILE A 37 0.58 -6.06 -1.91
CA ILE A 37 1.01 -4.66 -2.10
C ILE A 37 1.32 -4.37 -3.57
N LEU A 38 1.88 -5.32 -4.31
CA LEU A 38 2.14 -5.17 -5.75
C LEU A 38 0.86 -4.86 -6.54
N LYS A 39 -0.28 -5.40 -6.09
CA LYS A 39 -1.61 -5.19 -6.68
C LYS A 39 -2.25 -3.86 -6.29
N LEU A 40 -1.68 -3.10 -5.35
CA LEU A 40 -2.18 -1.76 -5.01
C LEU A 40 -2.05 -0.82 -6.21
N GLN A 41 -3.14 -0.11 -6.47
CA GLN A 41 -3.32 0.86 -7.54
C GLN A 41 -3.74 2.23 -6.97
N ASN A 42 -3.70 3.26 -7.81
CA ASN A 42 -4.02 4.63 -7.41
C ASN A 42 -5.52 4.83 -7.11
N ASP A 43 -6.39 3.93 -7.56
CA ASP A 43 -7.82 3.90 -7.25
C ASP A 43 -8.17 2.96 -6.09
N SER A 44 -7.18 2.22 -5.56
CA SER A 44 -7.37 1.39 -4.37
C SER A 44 -7.77 2.25 -3.17
N SER A 45 -8.66 1.71 -2.33
CA SER A 45 -9.22 2.43 -1.18
C SER A 45 -8.16 2.73 -0.12
N GLU A 46 -8.35 3.81 0.60
CA GLU A 46 -7.52 4.19 1.74
C GLU A 46 -7.54 3.14 2.86
N GLY A 47 -8.67 2.45 3.05
CA GLY A 47 -8.79 1.34 3.99
C GLY A 47 -7.86 0.18 3.63
N THR A 48 -7.69 -0.11 2.33
CA THR A 48 -6.75 -1.15 1.87
C THR A 48 -5.30 -0.78 2.16
N PHE A 49 -4.90 0.49 1.92
CA PHE A 49 -3.55 0.96 2.28
C PHE A 49 -3.30 0.87 3.78
N LYS A 50 -4.26 1.28 4.61
CA LYS A 50 -4.16 1.17 6.06
C LYS A 50 -4.04 -0.28 6.54
N ASP A 51 -4.86 -1.18 6.01
CA ASP A 51 -4.82 -2.61 6.36
C ASP A 51 -3.45 -3.24 6.06
N TYR A 52 -2.85 -2.94 4.90
CA TYR A 52 -1.49 -3.38 4.61
C TYR A 52 -0.45 -2.77 5.56
N LYS A 53 -0.54 -1.47 5.90
CA LYS A 53 0.36 -0.85 6.90
C LYS A 53 0.27 -1.58 8.24
N ASP A 54 -0.95 -1.81 8.74
CA ASP A 54 -1.18 -2.46 10.03
C ASP A 54 -0.62 -3.88 10.04
N LYS A 55 -0.79 -4.64 8.94
CA LYS A 55 -0.21 -5.97 8.77
C LYS A 55 1.32 -5.96 8.73
N ILE A 56 1.94 -5.02 8.02
CA ILE A 56 3.40 -4.85 7.98
C ILE A 56 3.93 -4.53 9.37
N ASN A 57 3.31 -3.59 10.08
CA ASN A 57 3.71 -3.20 11.44
C ASN A 57 3.60 -4.37 12.42
N LYS A 58 2.51 -5.14 12.34
CA LYS A 58 2.32 -6.33 13.17
C LYS A 58 3.39 -7.38 12.89
N LEU A 59 3.70 -7.62 11.61
CA LEU A 59 4.74 -8.56 11.22
C LEU A 59 6.12 -8.09 11.72
N LYS A 60 6.44 -6.81 11.54
CA LYS A 60 7.69 -6.20 12.04
C LYS A 60 7.84 -6.36 13.55
N GLU A 61 6.79 -6.04 14.31
CA GLU A 61 6.80 -6.15 15.77
C GLU A 61 6.99 -7.61 16.22
N SER A 62 6.31 -8.55 15.56
CA SER A 62 6.46 -9.98 15.86
C SER A 62 7.86 -10.53 15.56
N LEU A 63 8.65 -9.83 14.74
CA LEU A 63 9.96 -10.27 14.26
C LEU A 63 11.11 -9.38 14.72
N LYS A 64 10.86 -8.43 15.63
CA LYS A 64 11.87 -7.44 16.07
C LYS A 64 13.11 -8.08 16.69
N ASP A 65 12.94 -9.20 17.39
CA ASP A 65 14.01 -9.91 18.10
C ASP A 65 14.66 -11.01 17.23
N VAL A 66 14.21 -11.19 15.98
CA VAL A 66 14.74 -12.20 15.07
C VAL A 66 16.05 -11.70 14.46
N SER A 67 17.11 -12.49 14.56
CA SER A 67 18.45 -12.18 13.99
C SER A 67 18.68 -12.73 12.58
N ASN A 68 17.69 -13.42 12.00
CA ASN A 68 17.78 -13.97 10.64
C ASN A 68 17.90 -12.84 9.60
N SER A 69 19.03 -12.79 8.88
CA SER A 69 19.35 -11.72 7.92
C SER A 69 18.41 -11.69 6.71
N GLU A 70 18.07 -12.86 6.17
CA GLU A 70 17.20 -12.99 5.00
C GLU A 70 15.78 -12.50 5.30
N LEU A 71 15.25 -12.82 6.49
CA LEU A 71 13.94 -12.33 6.92
C LEU A 71 13.96 -10.81 7.11
N LYS A 72 15.03 -10.25 7.68
CA LYS A 72 15.19 -8.79 7.82
C LYS A 72 15.20 -8.10 6.45
N GLU A 73 15.93 -8.64 5.48
CA GLU A 73 15.98 -8.11 4.13
C GLU A 73 14.58 -8.12 3.47
N LYS A 74 13.86 -9.25 3.57
CA LYS A 74 12.48 -9.34 3.08
C LYS A 74 11.54 -8.32 3.75
N LEU A 75 11.66 -8.09 5.05
CA LEU A 75 10.84 -7.07 5.74
C LEU A 75 11.19 -5.65 5.28
N LEU A 76 12.45 -5.35 5.04
CA LEU A 76 12.88 -4.06 4.50
C LEU A 76 12.33 -3.83 3.08
N ASP A 77 12.41 -4.84 2.23
CA ASP A 77 11.85 -4.78 0.87
C ASP A 77 10.33 -4.60 0.90
N LEU A 78 9.65 -5.30 1.82
CA LEU A 78 8.21 -5.17 2.02
C LEU A 78 7.83 -3.73 2.43
N GLU A 79 8.55 -3.15 3.40
CA GLU A 79 8.34 -1.76 3.84
C GLU A 79 8.58 -0.77 2.70
N LYS A 80 9.68 -0.96 1.95
CA LYS A 80 10.04 -0.09 0.83
C LYS A 80 8.96 -0.14 -0.26
N LEU A 81 8.56 -1.34 -0.65
CA LEU A 81 7.52 -1.56 -1.64
C LEU A 81 6.20 -0.87 -1.24
N PHE A 82 5.80 -1.00 0.03
CA PHE A 82 4.61 -0.31 0.53
C PHE A 82 4.76 1.22 0.46
N LYS A 83 5.90 1.76 0.90
CA LYS A 83 6.16 3.21 0.84
C LYS A 83 6.13 3.75 -0.59
N ASP A 84 6.70 3.01 -1.55
CA ASP A 84 6.69 3.40 -2.96
C ASP A 84 5.26 3.43 -3.51
N LYS A 85 4.43 2.42 -3.19
CA LYS A 85 3.01 2.39 -3.57
C LYS A 85 2.19 3.50 -2.93
N LEU A 86 2.42 3.77 -1.65
CA LEU A 86 1.77 4.85 -0.92
C LEU A 86 2.14 6.22 -1.50
N ALA A 87 3.43 6.44 -1.78
CA ALA A 87 3.90 7.67 -2.40
C ALA A 87 3.25 7.89 -3.78
N ALA A 88 3.14 6.84 -4.60
CA ALA A 88 2.44 6.89 -5.89
C ALA A 88 0.95 7.27 -5.73
N LYS A 89 0.24 6.66 -4.77
CA LYS A 89 -1.16 7.00 -4.45
C LYS A 89 -1.30 8.47 -4.01
N LEU A 90 -0.46 8.94 -3.09
CA LEU A 90 -0.48 10.32 -2.61
C LEU A 90 -0.17 11.33 -3.72
N ALA A 91 0.81 11.03 -4.59
CA ALA A 91 1.13 11.85 -5.74
C ALA A 91 -0.05 11.91 -6.73
N ALA A 92 -0.71 10.78 -6.99
CA ALA A 92 -1.89 10.73 -7.86
C ALA A 92 -3.06 11.55 -7.30
N LEU A 93 -3.35 11.42 -6.00
CA LEU A 93 -4.37 12.22 -5.31
C LEU A 93 -4.07 13.73 -5.39
N LYS A 94 -2.84 14.14 -5.09
CA LYS A 94 -2.40 15.55 -5.16
C LYS A 94 -2.49 16.09 -6.59
N SER A 95 -2.11 15.29 -7.60
CA SER A 95 -2.22 15.65 -9.01
C SER A 95 -3.68 15.81 -9.46
N ALA A 96 -4.56 14.86 -9.10
CA ALA A 96 -5.98 14.93 -9.42
C ALA A 96 -6.65 16.15 -8.77
N LYS A 97 -6.34 16.42 -7.49
CA LYS A 97 -6.79 17.64 -6.79
C LYS A 97 -6.40 18.90 -7.56
N GLN A 98 -5.10 19.06 -7.84
CA GLN A 98 -4.58 20.25 -8.52
C GLN A 98 -5.23 20.44 -9.89
N LYS A 99 -5.43 19.35 -10.64
CA LYS A 99 -6.08 19.39 -11.95
C LYS A 99 -7.55 19.80 -11.87
N ILE A 100 -8.29 19.29 -10.88
CA ILE A 100 -9.69 19.65 -10.64
C ILE A 100 -9.82 21.12 -10.20
N GLU A 101 -8.94 21.60 -9.32
CA GLU A 101 -8.93 22.99 -8.87
C GLU A 101 -8.61 23.95 -10.01
N GLY A 102 -7.68 23.56 -10.90
CA GLY A 102 -7.19 24.33 -12.03
C GLY A 102 -8.19 24.57 -13.17
N TYR A 103 -9.33 23.87 -13.20
CA TYR A 103 -10.37 24.15 -14.19
C TYR A 103 -10.99 25.53 -13.96
N THR A 104 -10.89 26.41 -14.95
CA THR A 104 -11.43 27.78 -14.92
C THR A 104 -12.96 27.77 -15.07
N ASN A 105 -13.47 27.11 -16.11
CA ASN A 105 -14.90 26.88 -16.30
C ASN A 105 -15.28 25.46 -15.89
N LYS A 106 -15.62 25.27 -14.61
CA LYS A 106 -15.95 23.95 -14.08
C LYS A 106 -17.23 23.35 -14.67
N ASP A 107 -18.14 24.16 -15.19
CA ASP A 107 -19.38 23.67 -15.82
C ASP A 107 -19.13 22.99 -17.17
N SER A 108 -18.14 23.45 -17.94
CA SER A 108 -17.72 22.77 -19.19
C SER A 108 -16.87 21.52 -18.91
N GLU A 109 -16.24 21.45 -17.74
CA GLU A 109 -15.27 20.41 -17.37
C GLU A 109 -15.86 19.28 -16.51
N LYS A 110 -17.19 19.22 -16.29
CA LYS A 110 -17.84 18.22 -15.42
C LYS A 110 -17.42 16.78 -15.68
N THR A 111 -17.31 16.41 -16.97
CA THR A 111 -16.86 15.07 -17.37
C THR A 111 -15.42 14.81 -16.94
N ASN A 112 -14.55 15.81 -17.08
CA ASN A 112 -13.15 15.69 -16.70
C ASN A 112 -13.01 15.68 -15.17
N ILE A 113 -13.72 16.53 -14.44
CA ILE A 113 -13.78 16.49 -12.96
C ILE A 113 -14.17 15.10 -12.47
N TRP A 114 -15.23 14.51 -13.03
CA TRP A 114 -15.69 13.17 -12.66
C TRP A 114 -14.65 12.09 -12.97
N LYS A 115 -14.01 12.14 -14.14
CA LYS A 115 -12.96 11.19 -14.53
C LYS A 115 -11.73 11.29 -13.64
N GLU A 116 -11.23 12.50 -13.39
CA GLU A 116 -10.05 12.72 -12.55
C GLU A 116 -10.27 12.22 -11.12
N ALA A 117 -11.44 12.49 -10.54
CA ALA A 117 -11.81 11.95 -9.22
C ALA A 117 -11.83 10.41 -9.24
N LYS A 118 -12.46 9.82 -10.27
CA LYS A 118 -12.58 8.37 -10.39
C LYS A 118 -11.22 7.67 -10.53
N LEU A 119 -10.27 8.25 -11.25
CA LEU A 119 -8.92 7.70 -11.43
C LEU A 119 -8.15 7.50 -10.12
N VAL A 120 -8.52 8.24 -9.08
CA VAL A 120 -7.92 8.13 -7.74
C VAL A 120 -8.83 7.46 -6.72
N GLY A 121 -9.89 6.80 -7.18
CA GLY A 121 -10.84 6.04 -6.35
C GLY A 121 -11.90 6.92 -5.67
N VAL A 122 -12.03 8.18 -6.05
CA VAL A 122 -13.03 9.10 -5.50
C VAL A 122 -14.29 9.10 -6.36
N THR A 123 -15.43 8.82 -5.73
CA THR A 123 -16.73 8.82 -6.41
C THR A 123 -17.48 10.12 -6.09
N VAL A 124 -17.78 10.88 -7.14
CA VAL A 124 -18.64 12.07 -7.06
C VAL A 124 -19.87 11.90 -7.97
N PRO A 125 -21.03 12.47 -7.59
CA PRO A 125 -22.20 12.44 -8.45
C PRO A 125 -21.92 13.19 -9.75
N PHE A 126 -22.29 12.59 -10.88
CA PHE A 126 -22.22 13.26 -12.18
C PHE A 126 -23.52 14.03 -12.43
N PHE A 127 -23.41 15.35 -12.56
CA PHE A 127 -24.52 16.17 -13.02
C PHE A 127 -24.35 16.41 -14.52
N GLY A 128 -25.41 16.16 -15.30
CA GLY A 128 -25.37 16.29 -16.76
C GLY A 128 -24.85 17.65 -17.24
N ASN A 129 -24.33 17.68 -18.47
CA ASN A 129 -23.63 18.86 -19.00
C ASN A 129 -24.53 20.11 -19.11
N ASN A 130 -25.85 19.95 -19.18
CA ASN A 130 -26.84 21.03 -19.35
C ASN A 130 -27.20 21.81 -18.07
N THR A 131 -26.70 21.43 -16.90
CA THR A 131 -27.08 22.06 -15.62
C THR A 131 -26.04 23.08 -15.11
N THR A 132 -26.31 24.36 -15.24
CA THR A 132 -25.40 25.44 -14.78
C THR A 132 -25.16 25.39 -13.26
N GLY A 133 -23.95 25.75 -12.82
CA GLY A 133 -23.52 25.81 -11.42
C GLY A 133 -23.10 24.46 -10.81
N LYS A 134 -23.43 23.34 -11.47
CA LYS A 134 -23.15 22.00 -10.95
C LYS A 134 -21.69 21.56 -11.09
N GLY A 135 -20.94 22.16 -12.01
CA GLY A 135 -19.49 21.92 -12.13
C GLY A 135 -18.72 22.38 -10.90
N GLN A 136 -19.08 23.52 -10.33
CA GLN A 136 -18.48 24.01 -9.08
C GLN A 136 -18.77 23.04 -7.92
N GLU A 137 -20.02 22.59 -7.79
CA GLU A 137 -20.41 21.63 -6.76
C GLU A 137 -19.65 20.30 -6.88
N MET A 138 -19.48 19.78 -8.10
CA MET A 138 -18.70 18.55 -8.35
C MET A 138 -17.24 18.74 -7.98
N SER A 139 -16.64 19.87 -8.37
CA SER A 139 -15.24 20.18 -8.07
C SER A 139 -15.00 20.24 -6.56
N THR A 140 -15.82 20.99 -5.82
CA THR A 140 -15.70 21.10 -4.36
C THR A 140 -15.84 19.74 -3.68
N LYS A 141 -16.85 18.94 -4.05
CA LYS A 141 -17.04 17.59 -3.48
C LYS A 141 -15.89 16.64 -3.79
N ALA A 142 -15.32 16.71 -5.00
CA ALA A 142 -14.19 15.88 -5.39
C ALA A 142 -12.95 16.25 -4.58
N VAL A 143 -12.62 17.54 -4.51
CA VAL A 143 -11.46 18.05 -3.76
C VAL A 143 -11.57 17.69 -2.28
N GLU A 144 -12.73 17.91 -1.65
CA GLU A 144 -12.94 17.61 -0.23
C GLU A 144 -12.73 16.11 0.08
N GLN A 145 -13.25 15.21 -0.77
CA GLN A 145 -13.02 13.78 -0.60
C GLN A 145 -11.55 13.40 -0.80
N ILE A 146 -10.89 13.98 -1.81
CA ILE A 146 -9.46 13.75 -2.06
C ILE A 146 -8.63 14.20 -0.84
N GLU A 147 -8.91 15.37 -0.28
CA GLU A 147 -8.21 15.89 0.90
C GLU A 147 -8.40 15.00 2.13
N LYS A 148 -9.63 14.51 2.37
CA LYS A 148 -9.90 13.56 3.46
C LYS A 148 -9.07 12.29 3.30
N ILE A 149 -8.97 11.75 2.08
CA ILE A 149 -8.16 10.56 1.80
C ILE A 149 -6.66 10.86 2.01
N ILE A 150 -6.15 11.99 1.50
CA ILE A 150 -4.76 12.40 1.69
C ILE A 150 -4.44 12.48 3.19
N LYS A 151 -5.28 13.19 3.95
CA LYS A 151 -5.12 13.36 5.39
C LYS A 151 -5.15 12.02 6.12
N PHE A 152 -6.10 11.15 5.80
CA PHE A 152 -6.20 9.82 6.39
C PHE A 152 -4.94 8.98 6.12
N LEU A 153 -4.44 9.02 4.88
CA LEU A 153 -3.24 8.27 4.51
C LEU A 153 -1.98 8.87 5.17
N GLU A 154 -1.85 10.19 5.29
CA GLU A 154 -0.71 10.85 5.94
C GLU A 154 -0.74 10.68 7.48
N GLU A 155 -1.88 10.89 8.14
CA GLU A 155 -2.04 10.67 9.59
C GLU A 155 -1.93 9.21 9.96
N GLY A 156 -2.49 8.33 9.12
CA GLY A 156 -2.38 6.89 9.27
C GLY A 156 -0.99 6.36 8.93
N THR A 157 -0.06 7.17 8.40
CA THR A 157 1.32 6.75 8.05
C THR A 157 2.42 7.26 8.96
N ASN A 158 2.15 8.31 9.76
CA ASN A 158 2.98 8.66 10.91
C ASN A 158 2.91 7.62 12.05
#